data_AF-A0A8T5P591-F1
#
_entry.id   AF-A0A8T5P591-F1
#
_cell.length_a   1.000
_cell.length_b   1.000
_cell.length_c   1.000
_cell.angle_alpha   90.00
_cell.angle_beta   90.00
_cell.angle_gamma   90.00
#
_symmetry.space_group_name_H-M   'P 1'
#
loop_
_entity.id
_entity.type
_entity.pdbx_description
1 polymer ?
#
loop_
_entity_poly.entity_id
_entity_poly.type
_entity_poly.pdbx_seq_one_letter_code
_entity_poly.pdbx_strand_id
1 'polypeptide(L)'
;ESKKNLGFAKGNNLGIREARGELIATLNNDTEVSSRWLEELVSAMNSDKKVGMCASKMLFMKDRGMINSTGICLSRSGTCWDRGIFEHDEG
;
A
#
# COMPACT_ATOMS: atom_id res chain seq x y z
N GLU A 1 -1.46 -19.37 -9.82
CA GLU A 1 -1.90 -19.59 -8.42
C GLU A 1 -1.10 -20.72 -7.78
N SER A 2 -0.79 -20.65 -6.47
CA SER A 2 0.03 -21.66 -5.77
C SER A 2 -0.85 -22.77 -5.18
N LYS A 3 -0.38 -24.03 -5.23
CA LYS A 3 -1.07 -25.18 -4.62
C LYS A 3 -0.92 -25.28 -3.10
N LYS A 4 -0.13 -24.39 -2.47
CA LYS A 4 0.09 -24.34 -1.02
C LYS A 4 0.32 -22.91 -0.55
N ASN A 5 0.03 -22.64 0.71
CA ASN A 5 0.35 -21.36 1.35
C ASN A 5 1.88 -21.16 1.42
N LEU A 6 2.39 -20.11 0.77
CA LEU A 6 3.82 -19.79 0.74
C LEU A 6 4.23 -18.73 1.79
N GLY A 7 3.27 -18.20 2.55
CA GLY A 7 3.42 -17.02 3.37
C GLY A 7 3.35 -15.73 2.54
N PHE A 8 3.29 -14.59 3.23
CA PHE A 8 3.02 -13.28 2.64
C PHE A 8 4.03 -12.87 1.57
N ALA A 9 5.31 -12.74 1.94
CA ALA A 9 6.34 -12.25 1.02
C ALA A 9 6.54 -13.16 -0.20
N LYS A 10 6.58 -14.49 0.00
CA LYS A 10 6.76 -15.43 -1.12
C LYS A 10 5.52 -15.49 -2.03
N GLY A 11 4.31 -15.34 -1.46
CA GLY A 11 3.08 -15.23 -2.24
C GLY A 11 3.09 -14.01 -3.16
N ASN A 12 3.41 -12.83 -2.61
CA ASN A 12 3.54 -11.60 -3.39
C ASN A 12 4.62 -11.71 -4.46
N ASN A 13 5.80 -12.24 -4.11
CA ASN A 13 6.89 -12.44 -5.07
C ASN A 13 6.54 -13.39 -6.22
N LEU A 14 5.71 -14.41 -5.98
CA LEU A 14 5.20 -15.27 -7.05
C LEU A 14 4.29 -14.47 -7.99
N GLY A 15 3.35 -13.69 -7.44
CA GLY A 15 2.47 -12.84 -8.25
C GLY A 15 3.23 -11.82 -9.10
N ILE A 16 4.24 -11.17 -8.51
CA ILE A 16 5.08 -10.17 -9.19
C ILE A 16 5.81 -10.77 -10.40
N ARG A 17 6.35 -11.99 -10.28
CA ARG A 17 7.07 -12.64 -11.40
C ARG A 17 6.16 -13.01 -12.58
N GLU A 18 4.88 -13.27 -12.31
CA GLU A 18 3.90 -13.63 -13.33
C GLU A 18 3.20 -12.38 -13.93
N ALA A 19 3.27 -11.24 -13.25
CA ALA A 19 2.67 -10.00 -13.70
C ALA A 19 3.34 -9.48 -14.97
N ARG A 20 2.54 -8.85 -15.83
CA ARG A 20 2.97 -8.31 -17.14
C ARG A 20 2.78 -6.80 -17.27
N GLY A 21 2.24 -6.16 -16.22
CA GLY A 21 2.07 -4.72 -16.18
C GLY A 21 3.40 -4.01 -15.94
N GLU A 22 3.50 -2.77 -16.40
CA GLU A 22 4.64 -1.89 -16.09
C GLU A 22 4.67 -1.49 -14.62
N LEU A 23 3.50 -1.36 -14.00
CA LEU A 23 3.31 -1.08 -12.59
C LEU A 23 2.76 -2.30 -11.87
N ILE A 24 3.20 -2.49 -10.63
CA ILE A 24 2.69 -3.52 -9.72
C ILE A 24 1.96 -2.81 -8.57
N ALA A 25 0.69 -3.17 -8.37
CA ALA A 25 -0.06 -2.79 -7.19
C ALA A 25 -0.33 -4.05 -6.34
N THR A 26 0.22 -4.11 -5.13
CA THR A 26 -0.10 -5.14 -4.16
C THR A 26 -1.34 -4.74 -3.38
N LEU A 27 -2.35 -5.62 -3.32
CA LEU A 27 -3.59 -5.39 -2.60
C LEU A 27 -3.93 -6.61 -1.74
N ASN A 28 -4.19 -6.38 -0.45
CA ASN A 28 -4.62 -7.46 0.43
C ASN A 28 -6.11 -7.77 0.19
N ASN A 29 -6.49 -9.03 0.34
CA ASN A 29 -7.85 -9.51 0.09
C ASN A 29 -8.88 -9.05 1.15
N ASP A 30 -8.42 -8.48 2.26
CA ASP A 30 -9.21 -7.98 3.39
C ASP A 30 -9.29 -6.44 3.40
N THR A 31 -9.11 -5.80 2.25
CA THR A 31 -9.16 -4.34 2.10
C THR A 31 -10.38 -3.89 1.32
N GLU A 32 -10.92 -2.73 1.69
CA GLU A 32 -11.83 -1.95 0.86
C GLU A 32 -11.07 -0.78 0.24
N VAL A 33 -11.36 -0.50 -1.02
CA VAL A 33 -10.66 0.54 -1.78
C VAL A 33 -11.63 1.63 -2.25
N SER A 34 -11.15 2.88 -2.25
CA SER A 34 -11.83 3.96 -2.96
C SER A 34 -11.93 3.63 -4.44
N SER A 35 -13.02 3.97 -5.13
CA SER A 35 -13.19 3.69 -6.56
C SER A 35 -12.08 4.30 -7.44
N ARG A 36 -11.40 5.35 -6.97
CA ARG A 36 -10.31 6.04 -7.67
C ARG A 36 -8.91 5.64 -7.21
N TRP A 37 -8.78 4.70 -6.26
CA TRP A 37 -7.49 4.41 -5.61
C TRP A 37 -6.36 4.12 -6.61
N LEU A 38 -6.64 3.28 -7.61
CA LEU A 38 -5.62 2.86 -8.57
C LEU A 38 -5.28 3.97 -9.56
N GLU A 39 -6.29 4.74 -10.00
CA GLU A 39 -6.09 5.88 -10.90
C GLU A 39 -5.17 6.93 -10.27
N GLU A 40 -5.41 7.27 -9.00
CA GLU A 40 -4.61 8.26 -8.27
C GLU A 40 -3.16 7.76 -8.05
N LEU A 41 -2.96 6.47 -7.73
CA LEU A 41 -1.63 5.90 -7.60
C LEU A 41 -0.86 5.88 -8.93
N VAL A 42 -1.52 5.50 -10.03
CA VAL A 42 -0.91 5.51 -11.36
C VAL A 42 -0.55 6.95 -11.77
N SER A 43 -1.43 7.91 -11.51
CA SER A 43 -1.17 9.34 -11.73
C SER A 43 0.08 9.80 -10.95
N ALA A 44 0.18 9.43 -9.67
CA ALA A 44 1.34 9.75 -8.84
C ALA A 44 2.64 9.13 -9.36
N MET A 45 2.63 7.85 -9.76
CA MET A 45 3.79 7.17 -10.35
C MET A 45 4.26 7.84 -11.65
N ASN A 46 3.33 8.33 -12.47
CA ASN A 46 3.63 8.96 -13.75
C ASN A 46 3.98 10.45 -13.65
N SER A 47 3.74 11.08 -12.50
CA SER A 47 3.95 12.53 -12.31
C SER A 47 5.42 12.95 -12.39
N ASP A 48 6.35 12.09 -11.95
CA ASP A 48 7.79 12.30 -12.05
C ASP A 48 8.49 10.94 -12.22
N LYS A 49 9.39 10.85 -13.21
CA LYS A 49 10.19 9.64 -13.49
C LYS A 49 11.09 9.22 -12.32
N LYS A 50 11.29 10.08 -11.31
CA LYS A 50 12.02 9.77 -10.08
C LYS A 50 11.19 8.99 -9.06
N VAL A 51 9.87 8.91 -9.22
CA VAL A 51 9.01 8.17 -8.29
C VAL A 51 9.16 6.67 -8.54
N GLY A 52 9.80 5.97 -7.60
CA GLY A 52 10.00 4.52 -7.68
C GLY A 52 8.87 3.68 -7.05
N MET A 53 8.11 4.26 -6.12
CA MET A 53 6.99 3.61 -5.43
C MET A 53 6.09 4.68 -4.82
N CYS A 54 4.78 4.40 -4.74
CA CYS A 54 3.83 5.17 -3.97
C CYS A 54 2.89 4.22 -3.20
N ALA A 55 2.16 4.75 -2.24
CA ALA A 55 1.16 4.02 -1.47
C ALA A 55 -0.02 4.92 -1.17
N SER A 56 -1.21 4.33 -1.05
CA SER A 56 -2.39 5.05 -0.59
C SER A 56 -2.25 5.41 0.89
N LYS A 57 -2.90 6.50 1.30
CA LYS A 57 -3.31 6.67 2.70
C LYS A 57 -4.30 5.55 3.05
N MET A 58 -4.06 4.89 4.18
CA MET A 58 -4.93 3.86 4.72
C MET A 58 -5.68 4.41 5.93
N LEU A 59 -6.98 4.16 5.98
CA LEU A 59 -7.87 4.52 7.09
C LEU A 59 -8.30 3.24 7.82
N PHE A 60 -8.70 3.36 9.08
CA PHE A 60 -9.24 2.22 9.80
C PHE A 60 -10.60 1.81 9.21
N MET A 61 -10.78 0.51 8.98
CA MET A 61 -12.04 0.00 8.38
C MET A 61 -13.27 0.27 9.27
N LYS A 62 -13.09 0.25 10.59
CA LYS A 62 -14.16 0.51 11.58
C LYS A 62 -14.47 2.00 11.75
N ASP A 63 -13.49 2.85 11.52
CA ASP A 63 -13.62 4.30 11.62
C ASP A 63 -12.87 4.94 10.44
N ARG A 64 -13.63 5.23 9.38
CA ARG A 64 -13.08 5.81 8.15
C ARG A 64 -12.66 7.27 8.34
N GLY A 65 -12.91 7.90 9.49
CA GLY A 65 -12.38 9.22 9.83
C GLY A 65 -11.00 9.18 10.47
N MET A 66 -10.46 7.98 10.76
CA MET A 66 -9.20 7.82 11.48
C MET A 66 -8.13 7.16 10.61
N ILE A 67 -6.95 7.76 10.61
CA ILE A 67 -5.79 7.29 9.85
C ILE A 67 -5.25 6.02 10.49
N ASN A 68 -5.06 4.99 9.67
CA ASN A 68 -4.27 3.81 10.00
C ASN A 68 -2.80 4.06 9.65
N SER A 69 -2.53 4.54 8.42
CA SER A 69 -1.17 4.87 8.00
C SER A 69 -1.16 5.79 6.79
N THR A 70 -0.25 6.76 6.77
CA THR A 70 0.12 7.52 5.56
C THR A 70 1.53 7.15 5.05
N GLY A 71 2.10 6.05 5.56
CA GLY A 71 3.46 5.61 5.29
C GLY A 71 4.19 5.19 6.57
N ILE A 72 5.38 4.62 6.45
CA ILE A 72 6.15 4.11 7.59
C ILE A 72 7.32 5.04 7.89
N CYS A 73 7.43 5.46 9.14
CA CYS A 73 8.61 6.14 9.67
C CYS A 73 9.57 5.12 10.26
N LEU A 74 10.88 5.33 10.06
CA LEU A 74 11.94 4.48 10.57
C LEU A 74 12.95 5.32 11.36
N SER A 75 13.16 4.96 12.62
CA SER A 75 14.23 5.55 13.44
C SER A 75 15.60 4.93 13.11
N ARG A 76 16.67 5.62 13.51
CA ARG A 76 18.04 5.10 13.38
C ARG A 76 18.28 3.78 14.14
N SER A 77 17.50 3.49 15.18
CA SER A 77 17.56 2.24 15.93
C SER A 77 16.77 1.10 15.26
N GLY A 78 16.11 1.35 14.14
CA GLY A 78 15.30 0.36 13.43
C GLY A 78 13.86 0.23 13.93
N THR A 79 13.43 1.05 14.89
CA THR A 79 12.03 1.11 15.32
C THR A 79 11.20 1.76 14.23
N CYS A 80 10.10 1.11 13.85
CA CYS A 80 9.14 1.57 12.85
C CYS A 80 7.82 1.99 13.51
N TRP A 81 7.14 2.95 12.91
CA TRP A 81 5.75 3.28 13.24
C TRP A 81 5.01 3.82 12.02
N ASP A 82 3.69 3.67 12.03
CA ASP A 82 2.82 4.25 11.01
C ASP A 82 2.70 5.76 11.20
N ARG A 83 2.90 6.49 10.10
CA ARG A 83 2.84 7.94 10.07
C ARG A 83 1.38 8.39 10.15
N GLY A 84 1.06 9.14 11.18
CA GLY A 84 -0.28 9.68 11.43
C GLY A 84 -1.27 8.67 12.01
N ILE A 85 -0.82 7.50 12.48
CA ILE A 85 -1.72 6.51 13.07
C ILE A 85 -2.54 7.11 14.22
N PHE A 86 -3.84 6.85 14.22
CA PHE A 86 -4.84 7.39 15.17
C PHE A 86 -5.15 8.89 15.05
N GLU A 87 -4.55 9.61 14.11
CA GLU A 87 -4.94 10.98 13.80
C GLU A 87 -6.25 10.99 13.00
N HIS A 88 -7.03 12.06 13.15
CA HIS A 88 -8.23 12.27 12.33
C HIS A 88 -7.82 12.64 10.90
N ASP A 89 -8.51 12.09 9.91
CA ASP A 89 -8.24 12.42 8.52
C ASP A 89 -8.86 13.77 8.15
N GLU A 90 -8.05 14.68 7.63
CA GLU A 90 -8.47 16.03 7.24
C GLU A 90 -8.46 16.25 5.70
N GLY A 91 -8.09 15.24 4.91
CA GLY A 91 -8.04 15.30 3.44
C GLY A 91 -6.65 15.12 2.87
#